data_AF-A0A7S0RY59-F1
#
_entry.id   AF-A0A7S0RY59-F1
#
_cell.length_a   1.000
_cell.length_b   1.000
_cell.length_c   1.000
_cell.angle_alpha   90.00
_cell.angle_beta   90.00
_cell.angle_gamma   90.00
#
_symmetry.space_group_name_H-M   'P 1'
#
loop_
_entity.id
_entity.type
_entity.pdbx_description
1 polymer ?
#
loop_
_entity_poly.entity_id
_entity_poly.type
_entity_poly.pdbx_seq_one_letter_code
_entity_poly.pdbx_strand_id
1 'polypeptide(L)'
;KDLWINNCKALYDGKVYQRGKDGPLVALMETDNAGTHAASLLELPDGTLLYAWFSGMEGLDGVVIVVSRLAPASDQWTSPMVISAHAGRSNQNPVLFLDPATHNVWLFHTSQEAGMGQGTSFVASLSSADSGRTWTNPEKMGGFTDSGPFVKGKLLVAENG
;
A
#
# COMPACT_ATOMS: atom_id res chain seq x y z
N LYS A 1 -23.44 27.21 2.65
CA LYS A 1 -22.36 28.23 2.73
C LYS A 1 -21.01 27.52 2.79
N ASP A 2 -20.71 26.86 1.68
CA ASP A 2 -19.44 26.77 0.94
C ASP A 2 -18.16 27.25 1.68
N LEU A 3 -17.47 26.28 2.28
CA LEU A 3 -16.05 26.38 2.65
C LEU A 3 -15.15 25.55 1.71
N TRP A 4 -15.69 25.05 0.61
CA TRP A 4 -14.95 24.23 -0.34
C TRP A 4 -14.36 25.13 -1.43
N ILE A 5 -13.05 25.01 -1.67
CA ILE A 5 -12.27 25.43 -2.86
C ILE A 5 -11.20 26.53 -2.67
N ASN A 6 -10.99 27.13 -1.49
CA ASN A 6 -9.96 28.21 -1.36
C ASN A 6 -8.66 27.89 -0.60
N ASN A 7 -8.26 26.62 -0.42
CA ASN A 7 -6.93 26.33 0.14
C ASN A 7 -6.38 24.96 -0.28
N CYS A 8 -6.12 24.75 -1.57
CA CYS A 8 -5.68 23.47 -2.15
C CYS A 8 -4.33 22.92 -1.64
N LYS A 9 -3.64 23.60 -0.71
CA LYS A 9 -2.46 23.05 0.00
C LYS A 9 -2.80 22.31 1.29
N ALA A 10 -4.02 22.45 1.83
CA ALA A 10 -4.47 21.80 3.07
C ALA A 10 -5.24 20.48 2.80
N LEU A 11 -5.12 19.89 1.61
CA LEU A 11 -5.97 18.78 1.18
C LEU A 11 -5.23 17.45 1.00
N TYR A 12 -3.91 17.35 1.19
CA TYR A 12 -3.19 16.07 1.09
C TYR A 12 -2.09 16.00 2.14
N ASP A 13 -2.44 16.29 3.39
CA ASP A 13 -1.50 16.36 4.51
C ASP A 13 -1.53 15.12 5.40
N GLY A 14 -2.34 14.10 5.04
CA GLY A 14 -2.52 12.90 5.85
C GLY A 14 -3.19 13.17 7.20
N LYS A 15 -3.81 14.33 7.41
CA LYS A 15 -4.51 14.61 8.67
C LYS A 15 -5.91 14.00 8.65
N VAL A 16 -6.26 13.31 9.72
CA VAL A 16 -7.58 12.74 9.96
C VAL A 16 -8.50 13.85 10.50
N TYR A 17 -9.65 14.02 9.86
CA TYR A 17 -10.69 14.95 10.30
C TYR A 17 -12.08 14.33 10.14
N GLN A 18 -13.01 14.80 10.97
CA GLN A 18 -14.41 14.41 10.90
C GLN A 18 -15.10 15.14 9.75
N ARG A 19 -15.70 14.40 8.81
CA ARG A 19 -16.44 15.01 7.69
C ARG A 19 -17.86 15.40 8.13
N GLY A 20 -18.03 16.63 8.60
CA GLY A 20 -19.32 17.10 9.12
C GLY A 20 -19.63 16.55 10.52
N LYS A 21 -20.76 16.90 11.11
CA LYS A 21 -21.04 16.60 12.53
C LYS A 21 -21.04 15.09 12.86
N ASP A 22 -21.56 14.27 11.95
CA ASP A 22 -21.78 12.83 12.15
C ASP A 22 -21.25 11.98 10.99
N GLY A 23 -20.36 12.53 10.15
CA GLY A 23 -19.83 11.80 9.00
C GLY A 23 -18.66 10.88 9.32
N PRO A 24 -18.04 10.26 8.31
CA PRO A 24 -16.86 9.43 8.53
C PRO A 24 -15.65 10.29 8.92
N LEU A 25 -14.68 9.65 9.58
CA LEU A 25 -13.30 10.15 9.61
C LEU A 25 -12.71 10.04 8.20
N VAL A 26 -12.03 11.09 7.77
CA VAL A 26 -11.41 11.19 6.45
C VAL A 26 -10.00 11.70 6.62
N ALA A 27 -9.07 11.13 5.87
CA ALA A 27 -7.75 11.70 5.63
C ALA A 27 -7.48 11.67 4.13
N LEU A 28 -6.76 12.68 3.65
CA LEU A 28 -6.32 12.75 2.27
C LEU A 28 -4.80 12.63 2.29
N MET A 29 -4.29 11.58 1.65
CA MET A 29 -2.88 11.18 1.77
C MET A 29 -2.00 11.96 0.79
N GLU A 30 -0.77 12.29 1.20
CA GLU A 30 0.25 12.84 0.31
C GLU A 30 0.42 11.95 -0.93
N THR A 31 0.47 12.57 -2.12
CA THR A 31 0.70 11.86 -3.39
C THR A 31 1.79 12.58 -4.19
N ASP A 32 2.80 11.82 -4.61
CA ASP A 32 3.94 12.38 -5.34
C ASP A 32 3.86 12.17 -6.86
N ASN A 33 2.87 11.40 -7.34
CA ASN A 33 2.79 10.99 -8.75
C ASN A 33 1.36 11.09 -9.33
N ALA A 34 1.29 11.09 -10.67
CA ALA A 34 0.08 11.32 -11.48
C ALA A 34 -1.04 10.26 -11.31
N GLY A 35 -0.82 9.19 -10.54
CA GLY A 35 -1.81 8.15 -10.28
C GLY A 35 -1.57 7.45 -8.95
N THR A 36 -2.65 7.13 -8.23
CA THR A 36 -2.64 6.29 -7.03
C THR A 36 -3.83 5.34 -7.07
N HIS A 37 -3.61 4.04 -6.90
CA HIS A 37 -4.70 3.06 -6.93
C HIS A 37 -4.34 1.80 -6.12
N ALA A 38 -5.29 0.87 -6.07
CA ALA A 38 -5.16 -0.44 -5.44
C ALA A 38 -4.76 -0.37 -3.96
N ALA A 39 -5.55 0.37 -3.19
CA ALA A 39 -5.41 0.53 -1.76
C ALA A 39 -5.55 -0.80 -0.98
N SER A 40 -4.71 -0.98 0.03
CA SER A 40 -4.79 -2.03 1.05
C SER A 40 -4.66 -1.41 2.43
N LEU A 41 -5.58 -1.75 3.33
CA LEU A 41 -5.61 -1.26 4.71
C LEU A 41 -5.58 -2.45 5.66
N LEU A 42 -4.67 -2.41 6.64
CA LEU A 42 -4.51 -3.44 7.67
C LEU A 42 -4.48 -2.77 9.05
N GLU A 43 -5.34 -3.24 9.95
CA GLU A 43 -5.30 -2.90 11.37
C GLU A 43 -4.47 -3.94 12.12
N LEU A 44 -3.52 -3.47 12.94
CA LEU A 44 -2.68 -4.31 13.79
C LEU A 44 -3.29 -4.47 15.18
N PRO A 45 -2.88 -5.49 15.98
CA PRO A 45 -3.45 -5.74 17.30
C PRO A 45 -3.32 -4.58 18.30
N ASP A 46 -2.32 -3.70 18.11
CA ASP A 46 -2.12 -2.52 18.95
C ASP A 46 -3.01 -1.32 18.54
N GLY A 47 -3.83 -1.46 17.49
CA GLY A 47 -4.66 -0.40 16.92
C GLY A 47 -3.96 0.48 15.88
N THR A 48 -2.70 0.17 15.51
CA THR A 48 -2.02 0.84 14.40
C THR A 48 -2.72 0.48 13.09
N LEU A 49 -2.95 1.47 12.22
CA LEU A 49 -3.36 1.23 10.84
C LEU A 49 -2.17 1.35 9.90
N LEU A 50 -2.04 0.38 8.98
CA LEU A 50 -1.14 0.41 7.85
C LEU A 50 -1.96 0.59 6.58
N TYR A 51 -1.58 1.59 5.77
CA TYR A 51 -2.21 1.87 4.49
C TYR A 51 -1.16 1.76 3.38
N ALA A 52 -1.40 0.90 2.41
CA ALA A 52 -0.52 0.68 1.26
C ALA A 52 -1.26 0.94 -0.05
N TRP A 53 -0.58 1.52 -1.02
CA TRP A 53 -1.08 1.73 -2.38
C TRP A 53 0.09 1.77 -3.36
N PHE A 54 -0.19 1.67 -4.66
CA PHE A 54 0.83 2.02 -5.64
C PHE A 54 0.74 3.49 -6.03
N SER A 55 1.88 4.10 -6.33
CA SER A 55 2.00 5.47 -6.80
C SER A 55 2.72 5.48 -8.16
N GLY A 56 2.10 6.10 -9.16
CA GLY A 56 2.54 6.10 -10.56
C GLY A 56 1.41 5.81 -11.54
N MET A 57 1.70 5.91 -12.83
CA MET A 57 0.75 5.56 -13.88
C MET A 57 0.80 4.05 -14.14
N GLU A 58 -0.31 3.36 -13.83
CA GLU A 58 -0.46 1.91 -13.96
C GLU A 58 0.11 1.35 -15.27
N GLY A 59 1.00 0.36 -15.15
CA GLY A 59 1.61 -0.35 -16.26
C GLY A 59 2.84 0.34 -16.88
N LEU A 60 3.14 1.58 -16.50
CA LEU A 60 4.33 2.30 -16.94
C LEU A 60 5.52 2.14 -15.99
N ASP A 61 6.67 2.65 -16.42
CA ASP A 61 7.86 2.65 -15.58
C ASP A 61 7.69 3.60 -14.38
N GLY A 62 8.38 3.28 -13.28
CA GLY A 62 8.41 4.11 -12.08
C GLY A 62 7.18 3.97 -11.17
N VAL A 63 6.31 2.99 -11.39
CA VAL A 63 5.24 2.70 -10.42
C VAL A 63 5.84 2.01 -9.20
N VAL A 64 5.64 2.63 -8.04
CA VAL A 64 6.19 2.19 -6.75
C VAL A 64 5.09 1.75 -5.78
N ILE A 65 5.42 0.91 -4.82
CA ILE A 65 4.56 0.65 -3.65
C ILE A 65 4.99 1.56 -2.51
N VAL A 66 4.02 2.23 -1.91
CA VAL A 66 4.20 3.07 -0.73
C VAL A 66 3.35 2.57 0.43
N VAL A 67 3.81 2.84 1.65
CA VAL A 67 3.09 2.57 2.89
C VAL A 67 3.08 3.83 3.76
N SER A 68 1.94 4.10 4.38
CA SER A 68 1.78 5.09 5.45
C SER A 68 1.18 4.43 6.69
N ARG A 69 1.46 5.00 7.87
CA ARG A 69 1.07 4.46 9.18
C ARG A 69 0.23 5.48 9.94
N LEU A 70 -0.81 5.04 10.62
CA LEU A 70 -1.53 5.81 11.62
C LEU A 70 -1.36 5.12 12.98
N ALA A 71 -0.70 5.78 13.92
CA ALA A 71 -0.55 5.25 15.27
C ALA A 71 -1.91 5.28 16.01
N PRO A 72 -2.10 4.41 17.03
CA PRO A 72 -3.33 4.41 17.82
C PRO A 72 -3.62 5.80 18.40
N ALA A 73 -4.87 6.23 18.28
CA ALA A 73 -5.35 7.55 18.73
C ALA A 73 -4.65 8.77 18.09
N SER A 74 -3.83 8.59 17.05
CA SER A 74 -3.28 9.69 16.26
C SER A 74 -4.30 10.20 15.25
N ASP A 75 -4.25 11.50 14.97
CA ASP A 75 -4.97 12.13 13.87
C ASP A 75 -4.06 12.43 12.67
N GLN A 76 -2.84 11.87 12.62
CA GLN A 76 -1.86 12.18 11.60
C GLN A 76 -1.22 10.90 11.04
N TRP A 77 -1.46 10.65 9.76
CA TRP A 77 -0.72 9.64 9.01
C TRP A 77 0.73 10.06 8.83
N THR A 78 1.67 9.11 8.87
CA THR A 78 3.06 9.39 8.51
C THR A 78 3.17 9.74 7.03
N SER A 79 4.20 10.50 6.63
CA SER A 79 4.51 10.67 5.21
C SER A 79 4.67 9.28 4.54
N PRO A 80 4.15 9.10 3.31
CA PRO A 80 4.25 7.84 2.59
C PRO A 80 5.72 7.44 2.39
N MET A 81 6.06 6.22 2.76
CA MET A 81 7.38 5.64 2.55
C MET A 81 7.34 4.69 1.36
N VAL A 82 8.22 4.89 0.38
CA VAL A 82 8.44 3.92 -0.71
C VAL A 82 9.08 2.66 -0.13
N ILE A 83 8.42 1.52 -0.32
CA ILE A 83 8.92 0.22 0.15
C ILE A 83 9.31 -0.72 -1.00
N SER A 84 8.84 -0.44 -2.23
CA SER A 84 9.21 -1.24 -3.40
C SER A 84 9.22 -0.39 -4.66
N ALA A 85 10.38 -0.28 -5.28
CA ALA A 85 10.62 0.43 -6.54
C ALA A 85 11.61 -0.36 -7.39
N HIS A 86 11.40 -0.41 -8.70
CA HIS A 86 12.33 -1.06 -9.62
C HIS A 86 12.27 -0.36 -10.98
N ALA A 87 13.42 0.05 -11.50
CA ALA A 87 13.51 0.69 -12.82
C ALA A 87 13.12 -0.29 -13.94
N GLY A 88 12.39 0.18 -14.94
CA GLY A 88 11.82 -0.63 -16.01
C GLY A 88 10.62 -1.50 -15.60
N ARG A 89 10.04 -1.29 -14.40
CA ARG A 89 8.91 -2.10 -13.91
C ARG A 89 7.79 -1.25 -13.33
N SER A 90 6.59 -1.84 -13.38
CA SER A 90 5.37 -1.32 -12.78
C SER A 90 4.98 -2.19 -11.58
N ASN A 91 5.16 -1.67 -10.35
CA ASN A 91 4.75 -2.37 -9.13
C ASN A 91 3.31 -1.99 -8.73
N GLN A 92 2.44 -2.98 -8.54
CA GLN A 92 1.00 -2.76 -8.44
C GLN A 92 0.33 -3.71 -7.44
N ASN A 93 -0.90 -3.37 -7.05
CA ASN A 93 -1.77 -4.19 -6.20
C ASN A 93 -1.10 -4.70 -4.92
N PRO A 94 -0.64 -3.78 -4.05
CA PRO A 94 -0.15 -4.18 -2.74
C PRO A 94 -1.27 -4.84 -1.93
N VAL A 95 -0.92 -5.89 -1.21
CA VAL A 95 -1.80 -6.61 -0.28
C VAL A 95 -1.04 -6.80 1.02
N LEU A 96 -1.51 -6.12 2.06
CA LEU A 96 -1.02 -6.28 3.42
C LEU A 96 -1.63 -7.53 4.07
N PHE A 97 -0.81 -8.25 4.84
CA PHE A 97 -1.20 -9.44 5.58
C PHE A 97 -0.45 -9.49 6.91
N LEU A 98 -1.16 -9.67 8.01
CA LEU A 98 -0.55 -9.94 9.30
C LEU A 98 -0.42 -11.46 9.46
N ASP A 99 0.81 -11.95 9.55
CA ASP A 99 1.06 -13.36 9.81
C ASP A 99 0.64 -13.72 11.25
N PRO A 100 -0.33 -14.63 11.45
CA PRO A 100 -0.82 -14.98 12.78
C PRO A 100 0.20 -15.78 13.60
N ALA A 101 1.19 -16.41 12.97
CA ALA A 101 2.20 -17.22 13.66
C ALA A 101 3.39 -16.37 14.11
N THR A 102 3.87 -15.46 13.26
CA THR A 102 5.05 -14.64 13.56
C THR A 102 4.74 -13.22 14.03
N HIS A 103 3.51 -12.75 13.81
CA HIS A 103 3.11 -11.33 13.95
C HIS A 103 3.88 -10.36 13.06
N ASN A 104 4.65 -10.86 12.08
CA ASN A 104 5.24 -10.02 11.05
C ASN A 104 4.16 -9.55 10.09
N VAL A 105 4.30 -8.31 9.63
CA VAL A 105 3.49 -7.78 8.55
C VAL A 105 4.15 -8.15 7.24
N TRP A 106 3.43 -8.84 6.38
CA TRP A 106 3.84 -9.11 5.00
C TRP A 106 3.12 -8.16 4.05
N LEU A 107 3.80 -7.82 2.97
CA LEU A 107 3.21 -7.17 1.82
C LEU A 107 3.56 -7.95 0.56
N PHE A 108 2.53 -8.28 -0.20
CA PHE A 108 2.65 -8.91 -1.50
C PHE A 108 2.19 -7.93 -2.56
N HIS A 109 2.90 -7.86 -3.68
CA HIS A 109 2.47 -7.01 -4.78
C HIS A 109 2.83 -7.65 -6.12
N THR A 110 2.11 -7.26 -7.16
CA THR A 110 2.45 -7.64 -8.53
C THR A 110 3.57 -6.72 -9.03
N SER A 111 4.51 -7.25 -9.80
CA SER A 111 5.49 -6.44 -10.54
C SER A 111 5.52 -6.92 -11.98
N GLN A 112 5.20 -6.06 -12.94
CA GLN A 112 5.27 -6.35 -14.38
C GLN A 112 6.37 -5.53 -15.06
N GLU A 113 6.85 -5.98 -16.22
CA GLU A 113 7.71 -5.15 -17.08
C GLU A 113 6.90 -3.96 -17.61
N ALA A 114 7.51 -2.78 -17.57
CA ALA A 114 6.85 -1.54 -17.99
C ALA A 114 6.48 -1.60 -19.48
N GLY A 115 5.24 -1.28 -19.81
CA GLY A 115 4.74 -1.23 -21.20
C GLY A 115 4.54 -2.59 -21.89
N MET A 116 4.94 -3.70 -21.26
CA MET A 116 4.88 -5.05 -21.85
C MET A 116 3.62 -5.84 -21.48
N GLY A 117 2.81 -5.31 -20.56
CA GLY A 117 1.57 -5.92 -20.09
C GLY A 117 1.76 -6.98 -19.00
N GLN A 118 0.62 -7.42 -18.46
CA GLN A 118 0.56 -8.23 -17.23
C GLN A 118 1.12 -9.64 -17.38
N GLY A 119 1.24 -10.19 -18.60
CA GLY A 119 1.80 -11.53 -18.82
C GLY A 119 3.27 -11.69 -18.40
N THR A 120 3.97 -10.57 -18.17
CA THR A 120 5.37 -10.54 -17.68
C THR A 120 5.47 -10.48 -16.15
N SER A 121 4.34 -10.49 -15.45
CA SER A 121 4.33 -10.22 -14.03
C SER A 121 4.95 -11.34 -13.21
N PHE A 122 5.41 -10.98 -12.01
CA PHE A 122 5.64 -11.90 -10.91
C PHE A 122 5.07 -11.30 -9.62
N VAL A 123 4.92 -12.12 -8.59
CA VAL A 123 4.57 -11.67 -7.24
C VAL A 123 5.86 -11.37 -6.48
N ALA A 124 5.98 -10.17 -5.94
CA ALA A 124 7.02 -9.80 -5.01
C ALA A 124 6.49 -9.84 -3.57
N SER A 125 7.33 -10.23 -2.63
CA SER A 125 7.03 -10.20 -1.19
C SER A 125 8.07 -9.38 -0.43
N LEU A 126 7.60 -8.66 0.59
CA LEU A 126 8.36 -7.92 1.57
C LEU A 126 7.76 -8.18 2.95
N SER A 127 8.54 -8.01 4.01
CA SER A 127 8.02 -8.09 5.36
C SER A 127 8.58 -7.01 6.28
N SER A 128 7.85 -6.80 7.37
CA SER A 128 8.19 -5.90 8.48
C SER A 128 7.99 -6.65 9.79
N ALA A 129 9.04 -6.67 10.61
CA ALA A 129 9.03 -7.25 11.95
C ALA A 129 8.74 -6.21 13.05
N ASP A 130 8.51 -4.95 12.67
CA ASP A 130 8.39 -3.80 13.59
C ASP A 130 7.13 -2.95 13.33
N SER A 131 6.05 -3.62 12.92
CA SER A 131 4.72 -3.03 12.69
C SER A 131 4.72 -1.96 11.58
N GLY A 132 5.40 -2.27 10.47
CA GLY A 132 5.46 -1.47 9.25
C GLY A 132 6.45 -0.31 9.29
N ARG A 133 7.31 -0.20 10.31
CA ARG A 133 8.26 0.92 10.44
C ARG A 133 9.46 0.75 9.51
N THR A 134 9.96 -0.46 9.39
CA THR A 134 11.00 -0.85 8.43
C THR A 134 10.55 -2.08 7.64
N TRP A 135 11.10 -2.23 6.44
CA TRP A 135 10.74 -3.29 5.51
C TRP A 135 12.01 -3.94 4.95
N THR A 136 11.94 -5.24 4.68
CA THR A 136 12.95 -5.94 3.89
C THR A 136 12.97 -5.42 2.46
N ASN A 137 13.99 -5.79 1.68
CA ASN A 137 13.96 -5.58 0.24
C ASN A 137 12.88 -6.47 -0.43
N PRO A 138 12.34 -6.06 -1.58
CA PRO A 138 11.45 -6.90 -2.39
C PRO A 138 12.16 -8.09 -2.98
N GLU A 139 11.56 -9.26 -2.76
CA GLU A 139 12.02 -10.52 -3.33
C GLU A 139 10.92 -11.13 -4.21
N LYS A 140 11.31 -11.73 -5.33
CA LYS A 140 10.37 -12.49 -6.17
C LYS A 140 9.93 -13.74 -5.40
N MET A 141 8.63 -13.87 -5.18
CA MET A 141 8.03 -15.02 -4.52
C MET A 141 8.24 -16.28 -5.36
N GLY A 142 8.75 -17.34 -4.72
CA GLY A 142 8.86 -18.67 -5.31
C GLY A 142 7.49 -19.37 -5.44
N GLY A 143 7.49 -20.56 -6.04
CA GLY A 143 6.28 -21.38 -6.18
C GLY A 143 5.44 -21.11 -7.43
N PHE A 144 5.73 -20.03 -8.17
CA PHE A 144 5.20 -19.78 -9.51
C PHE A 144 6.25 -20.20 -10.55
N THR A 145 5.88 -21.14 -11.43
CA THR A 145 6.75 -21.61 -12.52
C THR A 145 6.68 -20.72 -13.75
N ASP A 146 5.53 -20.09 -13.98
CA ASP A 146 5.26 -19.24 -15.15
C ASP A 146 5.20 -17.76 -14.77
N SER A 147 5.36 -16.90 -15.77
CA SER A 147 5.08 -15.47 -15.65
C SER A 147 3.57 -15.19 -15.71
N GLY A 148 3.17 -14.01 -15.26
CA GLY A 148 1.77 -13.61 -15.20
C GLY A 148 1.02 -13.84 -13.88
N PRO A 149 1.59 -14.37 -12.76
CA PRO A 149 0.83 -14.39 -11.53
C PRO A 149 0.55 -12.96 -11.06
N PHE A 150 -0.64 -12.79 -10.52
CA PHE A 150 -1.21 -11.48 -10.21
C PHE A 150 -1.89 -11.56 -8.85
N VAL A 151 -1.51 -10.67 -7.94
CA VAL A 151 -2.11 -10.61 -6.60
C VAL A 151 -3.16 -9.52 -6.56
N LYS A 152 -4.34 -9.86 -6.03
CA LYS A 152 -5.43 -8.93 -5.77
C LYS A 152 -6.33 -9.47 -4.66
N GLY A 153 -6.80 -8.58 -3.78
CA GLY A 153 -7.72 -8.92 -2.70
C GLY A 153 -7.02 -9.27 -1.38
N LYS A 154 -7.80 -9.60 -0.35
CA LYS A 154 -7.25 -9.99 0.96
C LYS A 154 -6.70 -11.41 0.91
N LEU A 155 -5.55 -11.63 1.53
CA LEU A 155 -5.02 -12.97 1.76
C LEU A 155 -5.82 -13.67 2.85
N LEU A 156 -6.03 -14.97 2.67
CA LEU A 156 -6.72 -15.85 3.61
C LEU A 156 -5.75 -16.93 4.08
N VAL A 157 -5.82 -17.27 5.36
CA VAL A 157 -5.11 -18.41 5.92
C VAL A 157 -5.95 -19.65 5.67
N ALA A 158 -5.37 -20.68 5.05
CA ALA A 158 -6.06 -21.93 4.83
C ALA A 158 -6.23 -22.70 6.15
N GLU A 159 -7.24 -23.57 6.24
CA GLU A 159 -7.55 -24.31 7.48
C GLU A 159 -6.41 -25.22 7.95
N ASN A 160 -5.49 -25.59 7.06
CA ASN A 160 -4.32 -26.41 7.35
C ASN A 160 -3.06 -25.62 7.72
N GLY A 161 -3.17 -24.29 7.86
CA GLY A 161 -2.01 -23.39 8.02
C GLY A 161 -1.14 -23.35 6.76
#